data_AF-A0A8T7KUY2-F1
#
_entry.id   AF-A0A8T7KUY2-F1
#
_cell.length_a   1.000
_cell.length_b   1.000
_cell.length_c   1.000
_cell.angle_alpha   90.00
_cell.angle_beta   90.00
_cell.angle_gamma   90.00
#
_symmetry.space_group_name_H-M   'P 1'
#
loop_
_entity.id
_entity.type
_entity.pdbx_description
1 polymer ?
#
loop_
_entity_poly.entity_id
_entity_poly.type
_entity_poly.pdbx_seq_one_letter_code
_entity_poly.pdbx_strand_id
1 'polypeptide(L)'
;EEAILQGKFVPAELQQAFENTAKSGNPLGQPQRKRDAWIQSAGVPVPIIKDLGRKVSVLWYVGSYPSYHPRGIDAAAAAARIFNALDIDFAILGKEEKDDADSQRLAGEKGLFEMMTEYNIETFNKYEWDELVVTGPHELNAFKNVYPKYGFERPVVHYTTFLARYLDQLKPMLKHSVEKKITYHDPCYLGRHNGEYEAPRKLLEAIPGVELVEMQRNRENGYCCGGGGGGMWMDSFTAKHTTMRLSEKRAMEAASTGANVLAVACPFEVSRFTDAVKSTGNEHVDVLDILELLDRSMRGDA
;
A
#
# COMPACT_ATOMS: atom_id res chain seq x y z
N GLU A 1 -15.59 -13.59 13.94
CA GLU A 1 -14.95 -14.76 14.57
C GLU A 1 -15.93 -15.91 14.81
N GLU A 2 -16.88 -15.81 15.76
CA GLU A 2 -17.83 -16.91 16.03
C GLU A 2 -18.60 -17.36 14.79
N ALA A 3 -19.01 -16.43 13.92
CA ALA A 3 -19.67 -16.75 12.65
C ALA A 3 -18.77 -17.57 11.70
N ILE A 4 -17.49 -17.22 11.58
CA ILE A 4 -16.51 -17.96 10.77
C ILE A 4 -16.27 -19.36 11.36
N LEU A 5 -16.01 -19.43 12.67
CA LEU A 5 -15.75 -20.70 13.36
C LEU A 5 -16.95 -21.65 13.32
N GLN A 6 -18.18 -21.12 13.24
CA GLN A 6 -19.41 -21.91 13.11
C GLN A 6 -19.77 -22.22 11.65
N GLY A 7 -18.93 -21.85 10.67
CA GLY A 7 -19.22 -22.01 9.24
C GLY A 7 -20.44 -21.21 8.77
N LYS A 8 -20.86 -20.20 9.52
CA LYS A 8 -22.03 -19.37 9.25
C LYS A 8 -21.61 -18.10 8.50
N PHE A 9 -22.07 -18.01 7.26
CA PHE A 9 -22.15 -16.80 6.43
C PHE A 9 -20.83 -16.01 6.30
N VAL A 10 -19.83 -16.61 5.65
CA VAL A 10 -18.71 -15.87 5.05
C VAL A 10 -19.11 -15.52 3.62
N PRO A 11 -19.07 -14.24 3.20
CA PRO A 11 -19.27 -13.89 1.79
C PRO A 11 -18.32 -14.69 0.89
N ALA A 12 -18.85 -15.25 -0.21
CA ALA A 12 -18.08 -16.14 -1.08
C ALA A 12 -16.78 -15.52 -1.61
N GLU A 13 -16.78 -14.22 -1.90
CA GLU A 13 -15.59 -13.48 -2.35
C GLU A 13 -14.50 -13.42 -1.27
N LEU A 14 -14.90 -13.21 -0.01
CA LEU A 14 -13.99 -13.18 1.13
C LEU A 14 -13.45 -14.59 1.43
N GLN A 15 -14.30 -15.61 1.36
CA GLN A 15 -13.90 -17.01 1.48
C GLN A 15 -12.86 -17.38 0.41
N GLN A 16 -13.08 -16.96 -0.84
CA GLN A 16 -12.13 -17.18 -1.92
C GLN A 16 -10.78 -16.51 -1.65
N ALA A 17 -10.76 -15.30 -1.10
CA ALA A 17 -9.53 -14.60 -0.73
C ALA A 17 -8.76 -15.34 0.38
N PHE A 18 -9.45 -15.96 1.35
CA PHE A 18 -8.80 -16.81 2.36
C PHE A 18 -8.19 -18.06 1.76
N GLU A 19 -8.94 -18.78 0.91
CA GLU A 19 -8.44 -19.97 0.21
C GLU A 19 -7.24 -19.66 -0.67
N ASN A 20 -7.29 -18.53 -1.39
CA ASN A 20 -6.16 -18.03 -2.18
C ASN A 20 -4.94 -17.77 -1.31
N THR A 21 -5.14 -17.11 -0.16
CA THR A 21 -4.06 -16.79 0.78
C THR A 21 -3.44 -18.07 1.35
N ALA A 22 -4.25 -19.02 1.79
CA ALA A 22 -3.78 -20.31 2.29
C ALA A 22 -2.99 -21.11 1.23
N LYS A 23 -3.47 -21.13 -0.01
CA LYS A 23 -2.86 -21.92 -1.09
C LYS A 23 -1.63 -21.25 -1.73
N SER A 24 -1.68 -19.93 -1.90
CA SER A 24 -0.73 -19.18 -2.75
C SER A 24 0.03 -18.09 -2.00
N GLY A 25 -0.23 -17.91 -0.70
CA GLY A 25 0.43 -16.88 0.13
C GLY A 25 0.02 -15.45 -0.18
N ASN A 26 -1.06 -15.25 -0.96
CA ASN A 26 -1.65 -13.95 -1.26
C ASN A 26 -3.15 -14.05 -1.58
N PRO A 27 -3.95 -13.02 -1.28
CA PRO A 27 -5.39 -13.05 -1.48
C PRO A 27 -5.83 -12.97 -2.95
N LEU A 28 -4.94 -12.51 -3.85
CA LEU A 28 -5.18 -12.41 -5.29
C LEU A 28 -5.07 -13.77 -6.02
N GLY A 29 -4.69 -14.85 -5.32
CA GLY A 29 -4.57 -16.20 -5.87
C GLY A 29 -3.46 -16.34 -6.91
N GLN A 30 -2.51 -15.38 -6.95
CA GLN A 30 -1.44 -15.38 -7.93
C GLN A 30 -0.33 -16.36 -7.54
N PRO A 31 0.33 -17.03 -8.50
CA PRO A 31 1.42 -17.95 -8.19
C PRO A 31 2.61 -17.23 -7.53
N GLN A 32 3.13 -17.82 -6.44
CA GLN A 32 4.30 -17.30 -5.70
C GLN A 32 5.52 -17.05 -6.60
N ARG A 33 5.75 -17.89 -7.61
CA ARG A 33 6.84 -17.73 -8.59
C ARG A 33 6.78 -16.44 -9.42
N LYS A 34 5.65 -15.74 -9.43
CA LYS A 34 5.45 -14.46 -10.14
C LYS A 34 5.61 -13.24 -9.21
N ARG A 35 5.89 -13.42 -7.91
CA ARG A 35 5.87 -12.33 -6.92
C ARG A 35 6.85 -11.20 -7.22
N ASP A 36 8.00 -11.54 -7.81
CA ASP A 36 9.05 -10.59 -8.19
C ASP A 36 9.01 -10.22 -9.69
N ALA A 37 7.97 -10.62 -10.44
CA ALA A 37 7.89 -10.37 -11.88
C ALA A 37 7.80 -8.87 -12.21
N TRP A 38 7.23 -8.06 -11.31
CA TRP A 38 7.09 -6.62 -11.45
C TRP A 38 8.44 -5.88 -11.55
N ILE A 39 9.54 -6.48 -11.07
CA ILE A 39 10.89 -5.90 -11.16
C ILE A 39 11.24 -5.51 -12.59
N GLN A 40 10.75 -6.27 -13.58
CA GLN A 40 10.96 -5.99 -15.00
C GLN A 40 10.44 -4.60 -15.40
N SER A 41 9.37 -4.11 -14.74
CA SER A 41 8.79 -2.79 -14.97
C SER A 41 9.55 -1.65 -14.29
N ALA A 42 10.44 -1.95 -13.34
CA ALA A 42 11.20 -0.93 -12.62
C ALA A 42 12.26 -0.25 -13.51
N GLY A 43 12.90 -1.03 -14.40
CA GLY A 43 13.98 -0.54 -15.27
C GLY A 43 15.26 -0.17 -14.51
N VAL A 44 15.35 -0.53 -13.23
CA VAL A 44 16.50 -0.31 -12.32
C VAL A 44 16.76 -1.58 -11.51
N PRO A 45 17.97 -1.73 -10.91
CA PRO A 45 18.25 -2.85 -10.03
C PRO A 45 17.28 -2.94 -8.84
N VAL A 46 16.75 -4.15 -8.59
CA VAL A 46 15.96 -4.46 -7.40
C VAL A 46 16.57 -5.71 -6.78
N PRO A 47 17.45 -5.57 -5.76
CA PRO A 47 18.13 -6.70 -5.16
C PRO A 47 17.15 -7.62 -4.41
N ILE A 48 17.32 -8.94 -4.56
CA ILE A 48 16.62 -9.94 -3.75
C ILE A 48 17.58 -10.40 -2.66
N ILE A 49 17.16 -10.26 -1.39
CA ILE A 49 18.07 -10.40 -0.24
C ILE A 49 18.75 -11.76 -0.16
N LYS A 50 18.06 -12.82 -0.59
CA LYS A 50 18.59 -14.19 -0.63
C LYS A 50 19.83 -14.34 -1.52
N ASP A 51 19.96 -13.48 -2.53
CA ASP A 51 21.02 -13.54 -3.54
C ASP A 51 22.20 -12.62 -3.18
N LEU A 52 22.08 -11.81 -2.12
CA LEU A 52 23.10 -10.82 -1.73
C LEU A 52 24.20 -11.38 -0.82
N GLY A 53 23.87 -12.31 0.07
CA GLY A 53 24.83 -12.89 1.03
C GLY A 53 25.44 -11.87 2.01
N ARG A 54 24.83 -10.69 2.18
CA ARG A 54 25.25 -9.63 3.11
C ARG A 54 24.04 -8.98 3.78
N LYS A 55 24.30 -8.29 4.89
CA LYS A 55 23.33 -7.39 5.53
C LYS A 55 22.98 -6.21 4.61
N VAL A 56 21.73 -5.74 4.68
CA VAL A 56 21.23 -4.51 4.03
C VAL A 56 20.68 -3.53 5.07
N SER A 57 20.72 -2.23 4.82
CA SER A 57 20.08 -1.27 5.73
C SER A 57 18.55 -1.38 5.71
N VAL A 58 17.96 -1.55 4.52
CA VAL A 58 16.50 -1.60 4.34
C VAL A 58 16.06 -2.94 3.78
N LEU A 59 15.19 -3.65 4.51
CA LEU A 59 14.35 -4.66 3.89
C LEU A 59 13.05 -3.99 3.45
N TRP A 60 12.79 -3.96 2.15
CA TRP A 60 11.54 -3.44 1.62
C TRP A 60 10.53 -4.58 1.43
N TYR A 61 9.47 -4.54 2.22
CA TYR A 61 8.30 -5.39 2.07
C TYR A 61 7.36 -4.78 1.03
N VAL A 62 7.25 -5.45 -0.11
CA VAL A 62 6.58 -4.93 -1.32
C VAL A 62 5.07 -5.03 -1.18
N GLY A 63 4.57 -6.18 -0.71
CA GLY A 63 3.15 -6.44 -0.49
C GLY A 63 2.45 -7.05 -1.70
N SER A 64 1.27 -7.64 -1.47
CA SER A 64 0.53 -8.41 -2.47
C SER A 64 0.03 -7.55 -3.64
N TYR A 65 -0.53 -6.37 -3.37
CA TYR A 65 -1.06 -5.50 -4.43
C TYR A 65 0.05 -4.96 -5.34
N PRO A 66 1.13 -4.36 -4.79
CA PRO A 66 2.23 -3.87 -5.62
C PRO A 66 2.95 -4.97 -6.41
N SER A 67 2.93 -6.21 -5.91
CA SER A 67 3.55 -7.35 -6.59
C SER A 67 2.76 -7.90 -7.78
N TYR A 68 1.43 -7.74 -7.80
CA TYR A 68 0.57 -8.49 -8.71
C TYR A 68 -0.49 -7.67 -9.46
N HIS A 69 -1.03 -6.62 -8.84
CA HIS A 69 -2.08 -5.82 -9.46
C HIS A 69 -1.45 -4.81 -10.42
N PRO A 70 -1.93 -4.63 -11.67
CA PRO A 70 -1.30 -3.72 -12.64
C PRO A 70 -1.03 -2.31 -12.10
N ARG A 71 -2.03 -1.67 -11.48
CA ARG A 71 -1.85 -0.35 -10.85
C ARG A 71 -0.94 -0.35 -9.61
N GLY A 72 -0.78 -1.50 -8.95
CA GLY A 72 0.19 -1.65 -7.87
C GLY A 72 1.62 -1.80 -8.38
N ILE A 73 1.81 -2.46 -9.52
CA ILE A 73 3.11 -2.64 -10.18
C ILE A 73 3.71 -1.27 -10.56
N ASP A 74 2.87 -0.33 -10.99
CA ASP A 74 3.31 1.04 -11.28
C ASP A 74 3.93 1.72 -10.05
N ALA A 75 3.27 1.60 -8.88
CA ALA A 75 3.77 2.13 -7.62
C ALA A 75 5.05 1.40 -7.14
N ALA A 76 5.12 0.08 -7.27
CA ALA A 76 6.34 -0.69 -6.96
C ALA A 76 7.52 -0.27 -7.85
N ALA A 77 7.29 -0.14 -9.15
CA ALA A 77 8.31 0.32 -10.10
C ALA A 77 8.81 1.74 -9.76
N ALA A 78 7.89 2.64 -9.39
CA ALA A 78 8.24 3.99 -8.94
C ALA A 78 9.07 3.99 -7.64
N ALA A 79 8.67 3.21 -6.62
CA ALA A 79 9.44 3.06 -5.38
C ALA A 79 10.86 2.56 -5.63
N ALA A 80 11.03 1.53 -6.46
CA ALA A 80 12.34 1.00 -6.82
C ALA A 80 13.24 2.08 -7.45
N ARG A 81 12.70 2.90 -8.36
CA ARG A 81 13.44 3.99 -9.00
C ARG A 81 13.83 5.08 -8.02
N ILE A 82 12.92 5.48 -7.12
CA ILE A 82 13.20 6.46 -6.07
C ILE A 82 14.30 5.94 -5.13
N PHE A 83 14.22 4.68 -4.68
CA PHE A 83 15.23 4.10 -3.80
C PHE A 83 16.61 4.01 -4.46
N ASN A 84 16.67 3.64 -5.75
CA ASN A 84 17.93 3.65 -6.50
C ASN A 84 18.51 5.07 -6.66
N ALA A 85 17.66 6.05 -6.97
CA ALA A 85 18.11 7.44 -7.14
C ALA A 85 18.64 8.05 -5.84
N LEU A 86 18.07 7.66 -4.70
CA LEU A 86 18.52 8.05 -3.35
C LEU A 86 19.68 7.19 -2.83
N ASP A 87 20.20 6.24 -3.63
CA ASP A 87 21.27 5.31 -3.26
C ASP A 87 20.98 4.57 -1.93
N ILE A 88 19.73 4.16 -1.72
CA ILE A 88 19.33 3.40 -0.54
C ILE A 88 19.90 1.99 -0.64
N ASP A 89 20.56 1.51 0.42
CA ASP A 89 20.97 0.11 0.53
C ASP A 89 19.76 -0.76 0.91
N PHE A 90 18.99 -1.18 -0.10
CA PHE A 90 17.78 -1.98 0.07
C PHE A 90 17.83 -3.34 -0.63
N ALA A 91 16.99 -4.25 -0.14
CA ALA A 91 16.61 -5.47 -0.84
C ALA A 91 15.15 -5.84 -0.58
N ILE A 92 14.60 -6.73 -1.39
CA ILE A 92 13.28 -7.32 -1.19
C ILE A 92 13.40 -8.83 -0.88
N LEU A 93 12.34 -9.42 -0.35
CA LEU A 93 12.22 -10.89 -0.17
C LEU A 93 11.96 -11.65 -1.49
N GLY A 94 11.44 -10.96 -2.51
CA GLY A 94 11.09 -11.56 -3.79
C GLY A 94 10.09 -12.71 -3.64
N LYS A 95 10.41 -13.88 -4.19
CA LYS A 95 9.55 -15.07 -4.15
C LYS A 95 9.35 -15.68 -2.76
N GLU A 96 10.04 -15.22 -1.71
CA GLU A 96 9.77 -15.68 -0.34
C GLU A 96 8.76 -14.82 0.41
N GLU A 97 8.40 -13.64 -0.10
CA GLU A 97 7.45 -12.78 0.61
C GLU A 97 6.05 -13.40 0.59
N LYS A 98 5.31 -13.37 1.71
CA LYS A 98 3.87 -13.71 1.76
C LYS A 98 3.08 -12.54 2.32
N ASP A 99 1.76 -12.54 2.10
CA ASP A 99 0.82 -11.54 2.63
C ASP A 99 0.98 -11.34 4.15
N ASP A 100 0.77 -10.11 4.62
CA ASP A 100 0.84 -9.75 6.05
C ASP A 100 -0.34 -10.31 6.86
N ALA A 101 -1.39 -10.75 6.17
CA ALA A 101 -2.59 -11.39 6.68
C ALA A 101 -3.48 -10.51 7.60
N ASP A 102 -3.33 -9.19 7.58
CA ASP A 102 -4.16 -8.28 8.37
C ASP A 102 -5.65 -8.36 8.00
N SER A 103 -5.96 -8.57 6.71
CA SER A 103 -7.34 -8.75 6.24
C SER A 103 -7.99 -10.00 6.84
N GLN A 104 -7.25 -11.11 6.88
CA GLN A 104 -7.68 -12.41 7.42
C GLN A 104 -7.93 -12.27 8.92
N ARG A 105 -6.99 -11.65 9.64
CA ARG A 105 -7.10 -11.36 11.07
C ARG A 105 -8.37 -10.58 11.41
N LEU A 106 -8.61 -9.47 10.71
CA LEU A 106 -9.74 -8.59 10.98
C LEU A 106 -11.08 -9.20 10.58
N ALA A 107 -11.10 -9.95 9.49
CA ALA A 107 -12.29 -10.69 9.10
C ALA A 107 -12.59 -11.84 10.06
N GLY A 108 -11.59 -12.28 10.84
CA GLY A 108 -11.73 -13.26 11.92
C GLY A 108 -11.21 -14.64 11.57
N GLU A 109 -10.41 -14.77 10.51
CA GLU A 109 -9.71 -16.01 10.19
C GLU A 109 -8.36 -16.08 10.91
N LYS A 110 -8.38 -16.41 12.20
CA LYS A 110 -7.21 -16.37 13.08
C LYS A 110 -6.17 -17.43 12.74
N GLY A 111 -6.59 -18.64 12.38
CA GLY A 111 -5.67 -19.74 12.11
C GLY A 111 -4.77 -19.45 10.91
N LEU A 112 -5.37 -18.96 9.83
CA LEU A 112 -4.62 -18.49 8.66
C LEU A 112 -3.72 -17.28 8.97
N PHE A 113 -4.17 -16.34 9.81
CA PHE A 113 -3.33 -15.22 10.24
C PHE A 113 -2.09 -15.67 11.01
N GLU A 114 -2.24 -16.60 11.97
CA GLU A 114 -1.12 -17.13 12.75
C GLU A 114 -0.12 -17.89 11.87
N MET A 115 -0.61 -18.74 10.96
CA MET A 115 0.24 -19.44 9.98
C MET A 115 1.06 -18.47 9.12
N MET A 116 0.45 -17.40 8.61
CA MET A 116 1.16 -16.40 7.79
C MET A 116 2.16 -15.60 8.63
N THR A 117 1.79 -15.27 9.87
CA THR A 117 2.65 -14.54 10.81
C THR A 117 3.91 -15.35 11.12
N GLU A 118 3.77 -16.63 11.49
CA GLU A 118 4.89 -17.55 11.74
C GLU A 118 5.83 -17.62 10.54
N TYR A 119 5.27 -17.88 9.34
CA TYR A 119 6.06 -17.94 8.11
C TYR A 119 6.82 -16.63 7.82
N ASN A 120 6.16 -15.49 7.97
CA ASN A 120 6.77 -14.18 7.71
C ASN A 120 7.90 -13.90 8.70
N ILE A 121 7.71 -14.17 9.99
CA ILE A 121 8.75 -14.02 11.03
C ILE A 121 9.95 -14.93 10.74
N GLU A 122 9.71 -16.22 10.44
CA GLU A 122 10.78 -17.14 10.06
C GLU A 122 11.56 -16.63 8.86
N THR A 123 10.86 -16.12 7.84
CA THR A 123 11.48 -15.59 6.62
C THR A 123 12.29 -14.33 6.90
N PHE A 124 11.78 -13.41 7.72
CA PHE A 124 12.50 -12.22 8.16
C PHE A 124 13.78 -12.55 8.93
N ASN A 125 13.76 -13.62 9.73
CA ASN A 125 14.88 -14.06 10.55
C ASN A 125 15.98 -14.80 9.78
N LYS A 126 15.73 -15.20 8.52
CA LYS A 126 16.77 -15.78 7.64
C LYS A 126 17.84 -14.76 7.23
N TYR A 127 17.54 -13.47 7.34
CA TYR A 127 18.34 -12.40 6.77
C TYR A 127 18.66 -11.30 7.77
N GLU A 128 19.83 -10.70 7.60
CA GLU A 128 20.23 -9.54 8.39
C GLU A 128 19.84 -8.25 7.67
N TRP A 129 19.19 -7.36 8.40
CA TRP A 129 18.80 -6.03 7.92
C TRP A 129 18.71 -5.03 9.09
N ASP A 130 18.38 -3.75 8.90
CA ASP A 130 18.21 -2.79 10.03
C ASP A 130 16.74 -2.40 10.23
N GLU A 131 16.05 -1.91 9.20
CA GLU A 131 14.66 -1.43 9.26
C GLU A 131 13.80 -2.06 8.16
N LEU A 132 12.52 -2.34 8.48
CA LEU A 132 11.52 -2.79 7.52
C LEU A 132 10.77 -1.57 6.95
N VAL A 133 10.88 -1.35 5.65
CA VAL A 133 10.06 -0.36 4.94
C VAL A 133 8.90 -1.07 4.28
N VAL A 134 7.67 -0.59 4.47
CA VAL A 134 6.46 -1.19 3.89
C VAL A 134 5.78 -0.24 2.90
N THR A 135 5.21 -0.81 1.83
CA THR A 135 4.52 -0.03 0.78
C THR A 135 3.13 0.44 1.18
N GLY A 136 2.50 -0.19 2.18
CA GLY A 136 1.12 0.13 2.55
C GLY A 136 0.90 0.24 4.05
N PRO A 137 -0.22 0.89 4.45
CA PRO A 137 -0.53 1.15 5.83
C PRO A 137 -1.08 -0.09 6.56
N HIS A 138 -1.61 -1.08 5.82
CA HIS A 138 -2.07 -2.35 6.39
C HIS A 138 -0.89 -3.15 6.92
N GLU A 139 0.15 -3.30 6.10
CA GLU A 139 1.43 -3.89 6.42
C GLU A 139 2.08 -3.16 7.60
N LEU A 140 2.07 -1.81 7.59
CA LEU A 140 2.57 -1.02 8.71
C LEU A 140 1.87 -1.42 10.00
N ASN A 141 0.54 -1.42 10.01
CA ASN A 141 -0.23 -1.73 11.21
C ASN A 141 -0.02 -3.18 11.66
N ALA A 142 0.01 -4.13 10.72
CA ALA A 142 0.23 -5.54 11.01
C ALA A 142 1.59 -5.75 11.68
N PHE A 143 2.68 -5.37 11.00
CA PHE A 143 4.04 -5.62 11.46
C PHE A 143 4.41 -4.79 12.69
N LYS A 144 3.93 -3.55 12.80
CA LYS A 144 4.28 -2.66 13.92
C LYS A 144 3.43 -2.87 15.18
N ASN A 145 2.13 -3.14 15.04
CA ASN A 145 1.20 -3.12 16.18
C ASN A 145 0.64 -4.51 16.55
N VAL A 146 0.73 -5.49 15.64
CA VAL A 146 0.15 -6.82 15.85
C VAL A 146 1.21 -7.90 15.98
N TYR A 147 2.14 -8.00 15.01
CA TYR A 147 3.21 -8.98 14.99
C TYR A 147 4.15 -8.97 16.22
N PRO A 148 4.33 -7.87 16.97
CA PRO A 148 5.12 -7.93 18.22
C PRO A 148 4.57 -8.93 19.24
N LYS A 149 3.26 -9.19 19.23
CA LYS A 149 2.65 -10.22 20.10
C LYS A 149 3.09 -11.65 19.75
N TYR A 150 3.69 -11.82 18.57
CA TYR A 150 4.19 -13.08 18.02
C TYR A 150 5.73 -13.10 17.91
N GLY A 151 6.42 -12.13 18.51
CA GLY A 151 7.89 -12.10 18.59
C GLY A 151 8.61 -11.29 17.50
N PHE A 152 7.89 -10.49 16.70
CA PHE A 152 8.51 -9.56 15.76
C PHE A 152 8.66 -8.16 16.37
N GLU A 153 9.88 -7.80 16.78
CA GLU A 153 10.13 -6.54 17.51
C GLU A 153 11.00 -5.54 16.72
N ARG A 154 11.07 -5.70 15.39
CA ARG A 154 11.98 -4.91 14.55
C ARG A 154 11.34 -3.59 14.11
N PRO A 155 12.14 -2.53 13.85
CA PRO A 155 11.60 -1.25 13.37
C PRO A 155 10.84 -1.39 12.06
N VAL A 156 9.65 -0.81 11.99
CA VAL A 156 8.79 -0.78 10.79
C VAL A 156 8.37 0.64 10.50
N VAL A 157 8.49 1.04 9.24
CA VAL A 157 8.11 2.37 8.78
C VAL A 157 7.40 2.30 7.42
N HIS A 158 6.41 3.16 7.22
CA HIS A 158 5.75 3.33 5.94
C HIS A 158 6.65 4.09 4.96
N TYR A 159 6.57 3.78 3.66
CA TYR A 159 7.43 4.41 2.66
C TYR A 159 7.35 5.94 2.69
N THR A 160 6.19 6.55 2.95
CA THR A 160 6.07 8.02 3.02
C THR A 160 6.90 8.60 4.16
N THR A 161 6.80 7.99 5.35
CA THR A 161 7.58 8.41 6.53
C THR A 161 9.07 8.15 6.31
N PHE A 162 9.43 7.05 5.65
CA PHE A 162 10.80 6.75 5.29
C PHE A 162 11.38 7.80 4.32
N LEU A 163 10.71 8.06 3.20
CA LEU A 163 11.15 9.02 2.18
C LEU A 163 11.16 10.46 2.70
N ALA A 164 10.28 10.82 3.63
CA ALA A 164 10.31 12.13 4.26
C ALA A 164 11.62 12.41 5.03
N ARG A 165 12.37 11.38 5.45
CA ARG A 165 13.71 11.52 6.04
C ARG A 165 14.76 11.96 5.02
N TYR A 166 14.51 11.72 3.73
CA TYR A 166 15.38 12.02 2.60
C TYR A 166 14.89 13.21 1.77
N LEU A 167 13.94 14.00 2.29
CA LEU A 167 13.27 15.05 1.51
C LEU A 167 14.24 16.09 0.94
N ASP A 168 15.29 16.44 1.68
CA ASP A 168 16.31 17.39 1.23
C ASP A 168 17.17 16.85 0.08
N GLN A 169 17.36 15.53 0.01
CA GLN A 169 18.04 14.85 -1.10
C GLN A 169 17.11 14.64 -2.29
N LEU A 170 15.82 14.39 -2.00
CA LEU A 170 14.79 14.14 -3.01
C LEU A 170 14.43 15.42 -3.78
N LYS A 171 14.26 16.55 -3.08
CA LYS A 171 13.84 17.83 -3.68
C LYS A 171 14.66 18.25 -4.92
N PRO A 172 16.02 18.24 -4.90
CA PRO A 172 16.81 18.54 -6.09
C PRO A 172 16.65 17.56 -7.25
N MET A 173 16.12 16.36 -7.00
CA MET A 173 15.84 15.34 -8.02
C MET A 173 14.48 15.54 -8.70
N LEU A 174 13.55 16.26 -8.07
CA LEU A 174 12.21 16.58 -8.59
C LEU A 174 12.29 17.70 -9.64
N LYS A 175 12.76 17.36 -10.84
CA LYS A 175 13.12 18.33 -11.90
C LYS A 175 11.95 18.77 -12.77
N HIS A 176 10.85 18.03 -12.76
CA HIS A 176 9.70 18.26 -13.62
C HIS A 176 8.50 18.71 -12.79
N SER A 177 7.88 19.81 -13.19
CA SER A 177 6.69 20.34 -12.52
C SER A 177 5.47 19.49 -12.81
N VAL A 178 4.66 19.24 -11.77
CA VAL A 178 3.34 18.61 -11.88
C VAL A 178 2.32 19.71 -11.62
N GLU A 179 1.99 20.48 -12.67
CA GLU A 179 1.03 21.60 -12.64
C GLU A 179 -0.41 21.09 -12.48
N LYS A 180 -0.72 20.54 -11.31
CA LYS A 180 -2.00 19.91 -10.99
C LYS A 180 -2.45 20.32 -9.60
N LYS A 181 -3.77 20.50 -9.46
CA LYS A 181 -4.40 20.54 -8.15
C LYS A 181 -4.55 19.12 -7.62
N ILE A 182 -3.93 18.84 -6.47
CA ILE A 182 -3.91 17.50 -5.87
C ILE A 182 -4.66 17.56 -4.54
N THR A 183 -5.54 16.59 -4.29
CA THR A 183 -6.05 16.31 -2.94
C THR A 183 -5.54 14.97 -2.47
N TYR A 184 -5.40 14.81 -1.15
CA TYR A 184 -4.88 13.58 -0.54
C TYR A 184 -5.94 12.86 0.28
N HIS A 185 -6.02 11.53 0.14
CA HIS A 185 -6.80 10.70 1.06
C HIS A 185 -5.91 10.18 2.19
N ASP A 186 -6.26 10.50 3.44
CA ASP A 186 -5.58 9.98 4.64
C ASP A 186 -5.98 8.52 4.92
N PRO A 187 -5.09 7.52 4.70
CA PRO A 187 -5.43 6.12 4.97
C PRO A 187 -5.60 5.89 6.47
N CYS A 188 -6.62 5.12 6.83
CA CYS A 188 -6.98 4.91 8.23
C CYS A 188 -5.82 4.37 9.07
N TYR A 189 -5.08 3.38 8.56
CA TYR A 189 -3.96 2.78 9.29
C TYR A 189 -2.74 3.68 9.39
N LEU A 190 -2.48 4.54 8.40
CA LEU A 190 -1.34 5.47 8.49
C LEU A 190 -1.65 6.59 9.50
N GLY A 191 -2.84 7.17 9.38
CA GLY A 191 -3.30 8.27 10.23
C GLY A 191 -3.82 7.79 11.59
N ARG A 192 -5.08 7.34 11.65
CA ARG A 192 -5.78 7.09 12.93
C ARG A 192 -5.12 6.07 13.84
N HIS A 193 -4.42 5.09 13.27
CA HIS A 193 -3.78 4.03 14.05
C HIS A 193 -2.29 4.27 14.31
N ASN A 194 -1.59 5.02 13.46
CA ASN A 194 -0.14 5.21 13.57
C ASN A 194 0.30 6.67 13.71
N GLY A 195 -0.63 7.62 13.71
CA GLY A 195 -0.42 9.04 13.97
C GLY A 195 0.27 9.81 12.85
N GLU A 196 0.49 9.20 11.69
CA GLU A 196 1.21 9.83 10.59
C GLU A 196 0.24 10.51 9.61
N TYR A 197 0.40 11.82 9.49
CA TYR A 197 -0.37 12.65 8.57
C TYR A 197 0.52 13.63 7.79
N GLU A 198 1.73 13.89 8.26
CA GLU A 198 2.57 14.98 7.75
C GLU A 198 3.51 14.51 6.65
N ALA A 199 4.10 13.32 6.79
CA ALA A 199 5.05 12.81 5.81
C ALA A 199 4.47 12.73 4.38
N PRO A 200 3.22 12.23 4.16
CA PRO A 200 2.60 12.23 2.83
C PRO A 200 2.46 13.64 2.24
N ARG A 201 2.02 14.62 3.06
CA ARG A 201 1.82 16.01 2.65
C ARG A 201 3.13 16.68 2.29
N LYS A 202 4.16 16.53 3.12
CA LYS A 202 5.52 17.05 2.87
C LYS A 202 6.13 16.53 1.58
N LEU A 203 5.86 15.28 1.22
CA LEU A 203 6.31 14.70 -0.05
C LEU A 203 5.57 15.31 -1.24
N LEU A 204 4.24 15.48 -1.15
CA LEU A 204 3.43 16.12 -2.19
C LEU A 204 3.81 17.59 -2.40
N GLU A 205 3.96 18.36 -1.32
CA GLU A 205 4.36 19.77 -1.34
C GLU A 205 5.79 19.99 -1.86
N ALA A 206 6.65 18.97 -1.81
CA ALA A 206 7.99 19.05 -2.37
C ALA A 206 8.01 19.01 -3.90
N ILE A 207 6.95 18.52 -4.54
CA ILE A 207 6.85 18.42 -6.00
C ILE A 207 6.59 19.82 -6.58
N PRO A 208 7.45 20.33 -7.48
CA PRO A 208 7.23 21.63 -8.11
C PRO A 208 5.90 21.68 -8.87
N GLY A 209 5.17 22.79 -8.77
CA GLY A 209 3.90 23.01 -9.50
C GLY A 209 2.67 22.39 -8.85
N VAL A 210 2.81 21.58 -7.78
CA VAL A 210 1.66 21.00 -7.08
C VAL A 210 0.94 22.05 -6.23
N GLU A 211 -0.38 22.17 -6.44
CA GLU A 211 -1.29 22.86 -5.53
C GLU A 211 -2.01 21.82 -4.67
N LEU A 212 -1.57 21.62 -3.43
CA LEU A 212 -2.23 20.70 -2.49
C LEU A 212 -3.48 21.36 -1.88
N VAL A 213 -4.64 20.74 -2.09
CA VAL A 213 -5.92 21.14 -1.50
C VAL A 213 -6.47 20.01 -0.64
N GLU A 214 -7.02 20.35 0.53
CA GLU A 214 -7.58 19.35 1.44
C GLU A 214 -9.06 19.13 1.17
N MET A 215 -9.50 17.87 1.23
CA MET A 215 -10.91 17.56 1.40
C MET A 215 -11.41 18.10 2.75
N GLN A 216 -12.70 18.47 2.81
CA GLN A 216 -13.32 19.00 4.04
C GLN A 216 -13.12 18.05 5.24
N ARG A 217 -13.29 16.74 4.99
CA ARG A 217 -12.94 15.69 5.94
C ARG A 217 -11.53 15.22 5.65
N ASN A 218 -10.57 15.54 6.49
CA ASN A 218 -9.19 15.07 6.37
C ASN A 218 -8.68 14.58 7.73
N ARG A 219 -7.47 14.02 7.72
CA ARG A 219 -6.76 13.52 8.89
C ARG A 219 -7.62 12.51 9.65
N GLU A 220 -7.74 12.64 10.97
CA GLU A 220 -8.56 11.77 11.82
C GLU A 220 -10.04 11.72 11.40
N ASN A 221 -10.56 12.80 10.82
CA ASN A 221 -11.96 12.94 10.39
C ASN A 221 -12.23 12.40 8.97
N GLY A 222 -11.20 11.93 8.25
CA GLY A 222 -11.33 11.39 6.91
C GLY A 222 -12.16 10.10 6.86
N TYR A 223 -13.00 9.95 5.83
CA TYR A 223 -13.71 8.69 5.62
C TYR A 223 -12.78 7.59 5.13
N CYS A 224 -13.08 6.35 5.53
CA CYS A 224 -12.35 5.18 5.08
C CYS A 224 -12.58 4.97 3.58
N CYS A 225 -11.56 4.49 2.86
CA CYS A 225 -11.72 4.02 1.47
C CYS A 225 -12.64 2.79 1.38
N GLY A 226 -12.69 1.97 2.42
CA GLY A 226 -13.48 0.73 2.48
C GLY A 226 -12.72 -0.54 2.09
N GLY A 227 -11.40 -0.46 1.85
CA GLY A 227 -10.58 -1.64 1.50
C GLY A 227 -10.12 -2.49 2.68
N GLY A 228 -9.95 -1.91 3.87
CA GLY A 228 -9.50 -2.62 5.06
C GLY A 228 -10.51 -3.61 5.62
N GLY A 229 -10.07 -4.45 6.57
CA GLY A 229 -10.95 -5.39 7.27
C GLY A 229 -11.60 -6.47 6.38
N GLY A 230 -10.97 -6.77 5.23
CA GLY A 230 -11.52 -7.66 4.21
C GLY A 230 -12.48 -6.98 3.23
N GLY A 231 -12.74 -5.67 3.36
CA GLY A 231 -13.61 -4.92 2.44
C GLY A 231 -13.11 -4.94 1.00
N MET A 232 -11.79 -5.09 0.79
CA MET A 232 -11.19 -5.37 -0.51
C MET A 232 -11.79 -6.58 -1.23
N TRP A 233 -12.27 -7.56 -0.48
CA TRP A 233 -12.73 -8.87 -0.96
C TRP A 233 -14.23 -9.08 -0.80
N MET A 234 -15.00 -8.00 -0.67
CA MET A 234 -16.45 -8.07 -0.40
C MET A 234 -17.26 -7.08 -1.22
N ASP A 235 -16.71 -6.54 -2.31
CA ASP A 235 -17.35 -5.48 -3.09
C ASP A 235 -18.75 -5.85 -3.59
N SER A 236 -18.98 -7.08 -4.07
CA SER A 236 -20.30 -7.53 -4.54
C SER A 236 -21.27 -7.77 -3.37
N PHE A 237 -20.76 -8.26 -2.25
CA PHE A 237 -21.52 -8.39 -1.02
C PHE A 237 -21.96 -7.01 -0.49
N THR A 238 -21.02 -6.07 -0.33
CA THR A 238 -21.27 -4.71 0.15
C THR A 238 -22.25 -3.96 -0.75
N ALA A 239 -22.18 -4.13 -2.07
CA ALA A 239 -23.11 -3.51 -3.00
C ALA A 239 -24.58 -3.96 -2.81
N LYS A 240 -24.84 -5.16 -2.28
CA LYS A 240 -26.20 -5.64 -1.97
C LYS A 240 -26.78 -5.04 -0.70
N HIS A 241 -25.94 -4.49 0.16
CA HIS A 241 -26.31 -4.02 1.49
C HIS A 241 -26.11 -2.51 1.68
N THR A 242 -25.60 -1.82 0.67
CA THR A 242 -25.33 -0.39 0.71
C THR A 242 -25.84 0.26 -0.57
N THR A 243 -26.33 1.50 -0.46
CA THR A 243 -26.74 2.29 -1.62
C THR A 243 -25.57 3.00 -2.30
N MET A 244 -24.46 3.16 -1.59
CA MET A 244 -23.24 3.81 -2.07
C MET A 244 -22.06 3.33 -1.24
N ARG A 245 -20.97 2.96 -1.91
CA ARG A 245 -19.74 2.49 -1.28
C ARG A 245 -19.01 3.64 -0.60
N LEU A 246 -18.19 3.31 0.40
CA LEU A 246 -17.37 4.33 1.08
C LEU A 246 -16.37 4.99 0.12
N SER A 247 -15.79 4.20 -0.81
CA SER A 247 -14.89 4.71 -1.83
C SER A 247 -15.56 5.72 -2.76
N GLU A 248 -16.83 5.49 -3.13
CA GLU A 248 -17.63 6.40 -3.97
C GLU A 248 -17.88 7.72 -3.26
N LYS A 249 -18.32 7.68 -2.00
CA LYS A 249 -18.50 8.89 -1.18
C LYS A 249 -17.20 9.69 -1.12
N ARG A 250 -16.08 9.01 -0.93
CA ARG A 250 -14.78 9.67 -0.81
C ARG A 250 -14.25 10.20 -2.15
N ALA A 251 -14.49 9.51 -3.25
CA ALA A 251 -14.17 9.99 -4.60
C ALA A 251 -14.97 11.27 -4.93
N MET A 252 -16.25 11.32 -4.57
CA MET A 252 -17.08 12.52 -4.72
C MET A 252 -16.58 13.70 -3.86
N GLU A 253 -16.13 13.43 -2.63
CA GLU A 253 -15.48 14.45 -1.79
C GLU A 253 -14.18 14.96 -2.42
N ALA A 254 -13.38 14.07 -3.01
CA ALA A 254 -12.15 14.47 -3.68
C ALA A 254 -12.46 15.36 -4.89
N ALA A 255 -13.42 14.96 -5.73
CA ALA A 255 -13.84 15.74 -6.89
C ALA A 255 -14.41 17.11 -6.51
N SER A 256 -15.15 17.22 -5.39
CA SER A 256 -15.72 18.50 -4.96
C SER A 256 -14.70 19.54 -4.51
N THR A 257 -13.44 19.14 -4.26
CA THR A 257 -12.33 20.08 -4.02
C THR A 257 -11.87 20.80 -5.30
N GLY A 258 -12.29 20.32 -6.47
CA GLY A 258 -11.79 20.77 -7.77
C GLY A 258 -10.42 20.22 -8.13
N ALA A 259 -9.92 19.21 -7.40
CA ALA A 259 -8.65 18.56 -7.69
C ALA A 259 -8.67 17.79 -9.00
N ASN A 260 -7.53 17.79 -9.69
CA ASN A 260 -7.28 16.97 -10.87
C ASN A 260 -6.76 15.58 -10.50
N VAL A 261 -6.15 15.45 -9.31
CA VAL A 261 -5.57 14.20 -8.83
C VAL A 261 -6.01 13.93 -7.39
N LEU A 262 -6.48 12.72 -7.14
CA LEU A 262 -6.58 12.14 -5.80
C LEU A 262 -5.31 11.32 -5.53
N ALA A 263 -4.41 11.89 -4.73
CA ALA A 263 -3.22 11.22 -4.24
C ALA A 263 -3.56 10.23 -3.12
N VAL A 264 -2.91 9.07 -3.15
CA VAL A 264 -3.07 8.01 -2.15
C VAL A 264 -1.72 7.52 -1.64
N ALA A 265 -1.73 6.90 -0.46
CA ALA A 265 -0.55 6.31 0.18
C ALA A 265 -0.82 4.86 0.62
N CYS A 266 -1.67 4.15 -0.12
CA CYS A 266 -2.11 2.80 0.20
C CYS A 266 -2.33 2.04 -1.12
N PRO A 267 -1.69 0.87 -1.33
CA PRO A 267 -1.83 0.11 -2.56
C PRO A 267 -3.27 -0.32 -2.90
N PHE A 268 -4.11 -0.51 -1.88
CA PHE A 268 -5.53 -0.82 -2.06
C PHE A 268 -6.34 0.33 -2.64
N GLU A 269 -5.89 1.57 -2.45
CA GLU A 269 -6.66 2.77 -2.76
C GLU A 269 -6.54 3.16 -4.22
N VAL A 270 -5.42 2.87 -4.89
CA VAL A 270 -5.24 3.21 -6.31
C VAL A 270 -6.33 2.57 -7.16
N SER A 271 -6.50 1.24 -7.09
CA SER A 271 -7.54 0.55 -7.87
C SER A 271 -8.94 0.92 -7.41
N ARG A 272 -9.17 0.91 -6.09
CA ARG A 272 -10.50 1.16 -5.51
C ARG A 272 -11.01 2.56 -5.81
N PHE A 273 -10.19 3.59 -5.70
CA PHE A 273 -10.61 4.93 -6.06
C PHE A 273 -10.66 5.15 -7.57
N THR A 274 -9.81 4.48 -8.37
CA THR A 274 -9.94 4.50 -9.83
C THR A 274 -11.32 4.00 -10.27
N ASP A 275 -11.82 2.94 -9.65
CA ASP A 275 -13.17 2.43 -9.93
C ASP A 275 -14.26 3.38 -9.40
N ALA A 276 -14.05 3.98 -8.21
CA ALA A 276 -15.01 4.89 -7.60
C ALA A 276 -15.15 6.23 -8.34
N VAL A 277 -14.07 6.81 -8.86
CA VAL A 277 -14.17 8.04 -9.69
C VAL A 277 -14.95 7.76 -10.98
N LYS A 278 -14.79 6.56 -11.58
CA LYS A 278 -15.57 6.14 -12.74
C LYS A 278 -17.05 5.93 -12.40
N SER A 279 -17.36 5.16 -11.36
CA SER A 279 -18.75 4.85 -11.01
C SER A 279 -19.55 6.08 -10.57
N THR A 280 -18.87 7.15 -10.13
CA THR A 280 -19.48 8.41 -9.71
C THR A 280 -19.46 9.51 -10.77
N GLY A 281 -18.96 9.24 -11.99
CA GLY A 281 -18.88 10.22 -13.08
C GLY A 281 -17.80 11.30 -12.90
N ASN A 282 -16.80 11.04 -12.06
CA ASN A 282 -15.69 11.94 -11.72
C ASN A 282 -14.37 11.51 -12.40
N GLU A 283 -14.45 10.94 -13.60
CA GLU A 283 -13.30 10.41 -14.37
C GLU A 283 -12.24 11.46 -14.72
N HIS A 284 -12.55 12.74 -14.53
CA HIS A 284 -11.60 13.85 -14.66
C HIS A 284 -10.61 13.93 -13.49
N VAL A 285 -10.81 13.17 -12.41
CA VAL A 285 -9.89 13.05 -11.27
C VAL A 285 -9.04 11.79 -11.43
N ASP A 286 -7.76 11.98 -11.73
CA ASP A 286 -6.79 10.88 -11.77
C ASP A 286 -6.50 10.35 -10.37
N VAL A 287 -6.23 9.05 -10.23
CA VAL A 287 -5.85 8.43 -8.95
C VAL A 287 -4.44 7.89 -9.04
N LEU A 288 -3.53 8.48 -8.26
CA LEU A 288 -2.10 8.18 -8.30
C LEU A 288 -1.56 7.96 -6.88
N ASP A 289 -0.67 6.98 -6.74
CA ASP A 289 0.12 6.86 -5.52
C ASP A 289 1.15 8.00 -5.43
N ILE A 290 1.50 8.45 -4.23
CA ILE A 290 2.55 9.46 -4.00
C ILE A 290 3.88 9.01 -4.63
N LEU A 291 4.18 7.70 -4.65
CA LEU A 291 5.35 7.15 -5.34
C LEU A 291 5.34 7.48 -6.84
N GLU A 292 4.20 7.31 -7.51
CA GLU A 292 4.05 7.63 -8.93
C GLU A 292 4.24 9.13 -9.18
N LEU A 293 3.69 9.98 -8.31
CA LEU A 293 3.83 11.43 -8.42
C LEU A 293 5.29 11.91 -8.27
N LEU A 294 6.00 11.35 -7.28
CA LEU A 294 7.42 11.64 -7.08
C LEU A 294 8.27 11.16 -8.26
N ASP A 295 8.07 9.92 -8.73
CA ASP A 295 8.82 9.35 -9.86
C ASP A 295 8.56 10.11 -11.17
N ARG A 296 7.32 10.52 -11.45
CA ARG A 296 7.00 11.39 -12.60
C ARG A 296 7.72 12.74 -12.51
N SER A 297 7.74 13.36 -11.34
CA SER A 297 8.46 14.63 -11.16
C SER A 297 9.98 14.44 -11.29
N MET A 298 10.54 13.28 -10.96
CA MET A 298 11.96 12.99 -11.18
C MET A 298 12.33 12.77 -12.65
N ARG A 299 11.45 12.10 -13.41
CA ARG A 299 11.78 11.59 -14.75
C ARG A 299 11.10 12.33 -15.91
N GLY A 300 10.11 13.15 -15.62
CA GLY A 300 9.17 13.70 -16.60
C GLY A 300 8.02 12.73 -16.88
N ASP A 301 6.90 13.27 -17.34
CA ASP A 301 5.83 12.44 -17.89
C ASP A 301 6.33 11.74 -19.17
N ALA A 302 6.08 10.43 -19.29
CA ALA A 302 6.30 9.66 -20.51
C ALA A 302 5.05 9.66 -21.39
#